data_AF-A0A951UAW7-F1
#
_entry.id   AF-A0A951UAW7-F1
#
_cell.length_a   1.000
_cell.length_b   1.000
_cell.length_c   1.000
_cell.angle_alpha   90.00
_cell.angle_beta   90.00
_cell.angle_gamma   90.00
#
_symmetry.space_group_name_H-M   'P 1'
#
loop_
_entity.id
_entity.type
_entity.pdbx_description
1 polymer ?
#
loop_
_entity_poly.entity_id
_entity_poly.type
_entity_poly.pdbx_seq_one_letter_code
_entity_poly.pdbx_strand_id
1 'polypeptide(L)'
;MDVSIIGASGGCGREIVAQLLDFRVLSPTERLQLVGRAEGKSSQILYGLRSDLTDAYAEIAPELDVALHPEEVVGDVIVMSAGVTMTSSKASSRDDLAQSNLPLFHSYAKAIKQYGHGHEIILVVTNPVELAVEVFSHYLGRHRVIGIGAYSDSLRFRREIANDIGVRRQLVQGFVVGEHGEGLVPLWSSVQIHGMDEEELQATLKRLQRERQISQFADEVSKEKQILLDYLHSEQIREAFEYVDRLPPDLRVVLKPYVTQMSGARTLAATANATVDLVRSLLDGREIVVSGQVRVDGEFYDIHTSIGVPIIVTPMGWTQVVPIELWEDEALLLKQTSDRIKSKIQEWSKNG
;
A
#
# COMPACT_ATOMS: atom_id res chain seq x y z
N MET A 1 7.86 3.24 -21.62
CA MET A 1 6.64 2.93 -20.88
C MET A 1 6.20 4.18 -20.15
N ASP A 2 4.92 4.53 -20.29
CA ASP A 2 4.35 5.76 -19.77
C ASP A 2 3.71 5.51 -18.39
N VAL A 3 3.78 6.50 -17.50
CA VAL A 3 3.23 6.41 -16.14
C VAL A 3 2.24 7.53 -15.91
N SER A 4 1.05 7.20 -15.38
CA SER A 4 0.06 8.19 -14.97
C SER A 4 -0.11 8.20 -13.46
N ILE A 5 -0.07 9.37 -12.84
CA ILE A 5 -0.31 9.54 -11.40
C ILE A 5 -1.67 10.21 -11.18
N ILE A 6 -2.70 9.40 -10.91
CA ILE A 6 -4.02 9.88 -10.52
C ILE A 6 -3.95 10.41 -9.10
N GLY A 7 -4.24 11.71 -8.95
CA GLY A 7 -4.11 12.42 -7.67
C GLY A 7 -2.79 13.16 -7.51
N ALA A 8 -2.08 13.46 -8.62
CA ALA A 8 -0.78 14.14 -8.62
C ALA A 8 -0.79 15.51 -7.91
N SER A 9 -1.96 16.16 -7.80
CA SER A 9 -2.07 17.45 -7.08
C SER A 9 -2.06 17.32 -5.55
N GLY A 10 -2.27 16.11 -5.00
CA GLY A 10 -2.30 15.81 -3.57
C GLY A 10 -0.93 15.41 -3.01
N GLY A 11 -0.80 15.39 -1.67
CA GLY A 11 0.51 15.18 -1.02
C GLY A 11 1.19 13.87 -1.41
N CYS A 12 0.46 12.74 -1.46
CA CYS A 12 1.05 11.45 -1.83
C CYS A 12 1.42 11.41 -3.32
N GLY A 13 0.53 11.88 -4.20
CA GLY A 13 0.80 11.97 -5.64
C GLY A 13 2.01 12.84 -5.97
N ARG A 14 2.17 14.01 -5.33
CA ARG A 14 3.35 14.87 -5.52
C ARG A 14 4.63 14.19 -5.07
N GLU A 15 4.61 13.50 -3.94
CA GLU A 15 5.78 12.77 -3.42
C GLU A 15 6.19 11.65 -4.38
N ILE A 16 5.21 10.91 -4.95
CA ILE A 16 5.47 9.88 -5.97
C ILE A 16 6.08 10.51 -7.22
N VAL A 17 5.52 11.60 -7.73
CA VAL A 17 6.03 12.34 -8.90
C VAL A 17 7.47 12.81 -8.66
N ALA A 18 7.75 13.42 -7.51
CA ALA A 18 9.09 13.88 -7.16
C ALA A 18 10.09 12.72 -7.14
N GLN A 19 9.75 11.60 -6.47
CA GLN A 19 10.63 10.44 -6.41
C GLN A 19 10.85 9.75 -7.77
N LEU A 20 9.84 9.71 -8.65
CA LEU A 20 10.00 9.20 -10.02
C LEU A 20 11.04 10.02 -10.81
N LEU A 21 11.04 11.34 -10.63
CA LEU A 21 12.00 12.26 -11.27
C LEU A 21 13.39 12.17 -10.63
N ASP A 22 13.48 12.20 -9.30
CA ASP A 22 14.74 12.11 -8.55
C ASP A 22 15.50 10.82 -8.85
N PHE A 23 14.78 9.69 -8.91
CA PHE A 23 15.37 8.39 -9.24
C PHE A 23 15.49 8.14 -10.75
N ARG A 24 15.02 9.09 -11.59
CA ARG A 24 15.04 8.98 -13.05
C ARG A 24 14.45 7.67 -13.53
N VAL A 25 13.28 7.33 -12.97
CA VAL A 25 12.57 6.09 -13.29
C VAL A 25 12.10 6.08 -14.74
N LEU A 26 11.85 7.26 -15.30
CA LEU A 26 11.47 7.45 -16.69
C LEU A 26 12.56 8.21 -17.44
N SER A 27 12.76 7.83 -18.70
CA SER A 27 13.63 8.49 -19.66
C SER A 27 12.94 9.71 -20.29
N PRO A 28 13.71 10.64 -20.90
CA PRO A 28 13.14 11.81 -21.59
C PRO A 28 12.18 11.49 -22.76
N THR A 29 12.17 10.25 -23.25
CA THR A 29 11.28 9.80 -24.33
C THR A 29 9.98 9.19 -23.83
N GLU A 30 9.84 8.99 -22.52
CA GLU A 30 8.66 8.41 -21.88
C GLU A 30 7.81 9.53 -21.27
N ARG A 31 6.53 9.25 -21.05
CA ARG A 31 5.59 10.20 -20.46
C ARG A 31 5.39 9.97 -18.97
N LEU A 32 5.36 11.07 -18.23
CA LEU A 32 4.81 11.13 -16.88
C LEU A 32 3.57 12.03 -16.87
N GLN A 33 2.39 11.41 -16.83
CA GLN A 33 1.11 12.12 -16.84
C GLN A 33 0.67 12.46 -15.42
N LEU A 34 0.47 13.76 -15.15
CA LEU A 34 -0.04 14.29 -13.89
C LEU A 34 -1.57 14.40 -13.98
N VAL A 35 -2.28 13.52 -13.30
CA VAL A 35 -3.75 13.44 -13.41
C VAL A 35 -4.42 14.07 -12.18
N GLY A 36 -5.37 14.98 -12.43
CA GLY A 36 -6.09 15.73 -11.41
C GLY A 36 -7.59 15.82 -11.69
N ARG A 37 -8.20 16.93 -11.26
CA ARG A 37 -9.60 17.25 -11.57
C ARG A 37 -9.66 18.61 -12.24
N ALA A 38 -10.53 18.74 -13.24
CA ALA A 38 -10.78 20.01 -13.90
C ALA A 38 -11.26 21.09 -12.91
N GLU A 39 -12.14 20.69 -12.00
CA GLU A 39 -12.73 21.60 -11.00
C GLU A 39 -11.83 21.83 -9.78
N GLY A 40 -11.86 23.07 -9.30
CA GLY A 40 -11.17 23.50 -8.08
C GLY A 40 -9.66 23.74 -8.28
N LYS A 41 -8.92 23.75 -7.18
CA LYS A 41 -7.48 24.10 -7.18
C LYS A 41 -6.59 23.04 -7.84
N SER A 42 -7.12 21.83 -8.09
CA SER A 42 -6.32 20.70 -8.59
C SER A 42 -5.69 21.02 -9.95
N SER A 43 -6.47 21.50 -10.91
CA SER A 43 -5.98 21.88 -12.24
C SER A 43 -4.90 22.97 -12.18
N GLN A 44 -5.15 24.05 -11.42
CA GLN A 44 -4.19 25.15 -11.22
C GLN A 44 -2.86 24.66 -10.65
N ILE A 45 -2.92 23.79 -9.64
CA ILE A 45 -1.74 23.17 -9.04
C ILE A 45 -0.97 22.36 -10.06
N LEU A 46 -1.65 21.56 -10.89
CA LEU A 46 -0.96 20.66 -11.83
C LEU A 46 -0.25 21.42 -12.94
N TYR A 47 -0.84 22.48 -13.49
CA TYR A 47 -0.14 23.29 -14.49
C TYR A 47 1.09 24.00 -13.90
N GLY A 48 0.97 24.52 -12.67
CA GLY A 48 2.10 25.11 -11.96
C GLY A 48 3.18 24.08 -11.66
N LEU A 49 2.80 22.90 -11.14
CA LEU A 49 3.71 21.80 -10.84
C LEU A 49 4.42 21.30 -12.09
N ARG A 50 3.72 21.13 -13.22
CA ARG A 50 4.34 20.76 -14.49
C ARG A 50 5.42 21.76 -14.89
N SER A 51 5.12 23.06 -14.82
CA SER A 51 6.09 24.11 -15.18
C SER A 51 7.32 24.04 -14.30
N ASP A 52 7.13 23.98 -12.98
CA ASP A 52 8.20 23.92 -11.99
C ASP A 52 9.09 22.68 -12.18
N LEU A 53 8.49 21.50 -12.36
CA LEU A 53 9.23 20.26 -12.59
C LEU A 53 9.95 20.25 -13.95
N THR A 54 9.37 20.86 -14.99
CA THR A 54 10.05 20.99 -16.28
C THR A 54 11.31 21.84 -16.14
N ASP A 55 11.23 22.95 -15.41
CA ASP A 55 12.38 23.82 -15.17
C ASP A 55 13.44 23.14 -14.27
N ALA A 56 13.00 22.50 -13.18
CA ALA A 56 13.87 21.85 -12.22
C ALA A 56 14.66 20.66 -12.82
N TYR A 57 14.06 19.96 -13.78
CA TYR A 57 14.62 18.75 -14.40
C TYR A 57 14.88 18.92 -15.90
N ALA A 58 15.12 20.14 -16.39
CA ALA A 58 15.15 20.49 -17.83
C ALA A 58 15.99 19.57 -18.74
N GLU A 59 17.09 18.99 -18.24
CA GLU A 59 17.98 18.10 -19.01
C GLU A 59 17.56 16.62 -18.98
N ILE A 60 16.69 16.23 -18.04
CA ILE A 60 16.39 14.82 -17.73
C ILE A 60 14.90 14.52 -17.55
N ALA A 61 14.03 15.53 -17.67
CA ALA A 61 12.60 15.35 -17.46
C ALA A 61 12.00 14.45 -18.55
N PRO A 62 11.12 13.50 -18.18
CA PRO A 62 10.23 12.84 -19.14
C PRO A 62 9.26 13.86 -19.76
N GLU A 63 8.50 13.46 -20.77
CA GLU A 63 7.37 14.25 -21.25
C GLU A 63 6.35 14.42 -20.11
N LEU A 64 6.24 15.63 -19.55
CA LEU A 64 5.28 15.92 -18.50
C LEU A 64 3.95 16.38 -19.10
N ASP A 65 2.92 15.56 -18.92
CA ASP A 65 1.56 15.83 -19.40
C ASP A 65 0.59 16.11 -18.24
N VAL A 66 -0.50 16.81 -18.50
CA VAL A 66 -1.57 17.07 -17.51
C VAL A 66 -2.91 16.59 -18.07
N ALA A 67 -3.56 15.70 -17.33
CA ALA A 67 -4.92 15.26 -17.60
C ALA A 67 -5.86 15.65 -16.45
N LEU A 68 -7.06 16.09 -16.79
CA LEU A 68 -8.05 16.63 -15.85
C LEU A 68 -9.34 15.79 -15.81
N HIS A 69 -9.48 14.87 -16.75
CA HIS A 69 -10.63 13.99 -16.88
C HIS A 69 -10.20 12.51 -16.92
N PRO A 70 -11.00 11.58 -16.35
CA PRO A 70 -10.68 10.14 -16.36
C PRO A 70 -10.43 9.54 -17.75
N GLU A 71 -11.14 10.02 -18.77
CA GLU A 71 -10.99 9.57 -20.16
C GLU A 71 -9.68 10.00 -20.83
N GLU A 72 -8.95 10.95 -20.24
CA GLU A 72 -7.65 11.42 -20.73
C GLU A 72 -6.47 10.62 -20.15
N VAL A 73 -6.74 9.72 -19.20
CA VAL A 73 -5.70 8.93 -18.52
C VAL A 73 -5.09 7.94 -19.50
N VAL A 74 -3.77 8.06 -19.71
CA VAL A 74 -2.99 7.17 -20.58
C VAL A 74 -1.67 6.81 -19.93
N GLY A 75 -1.34 5.51 -19.92
CA GLY A 75 -0.07 4.99 -19.39
C GLY A 75 -0.05 3.47 -19.31
N ASP A 76 1.14 2.89 -19.29
CA ASP A 76 1.37 1.46 -19.07
C ASP A 76 1.22 1.11 -17.58
N VAL A 77 1.65 2.02 -16.70
CA VAL A 77 1.46 1.91 -15.24
C VAL A 77 0.69 3.11 -14.72
N ILE A 78 -0.48 2.86 -14.13
CA ILE A 78 -1.36 3.89 -13.60
C ILE A 78 -1.41 3.79 -12.09
N VAL A 79 -0.96 4.84 -11.39
CA VAL A 79 -0.98 4.91 -9.94
C VAL A 79 -2.24 5.65 -9.47
N MET A 80 -3.11 4.94 -8.75
CA MET A 80 -4.31 5.50 -8.14
C MET A 80 -4.01 6.01 -6.72
N SER A 81 -3.70 7.30 -6.61
CA SER A 81 -3.44 8.01 -5.34
C SER A 81 -4.47 9.12 -5.03
N ALA A 82 -5.48 9.30 -5.90
CA ALA A 82 -6.57 10.24 -5.67
C ALA A 82 -7.62 9.63 -4.74
N GLY A 83 -8.10 10.43 -3.81
CA GLY A 83 -9.22 10.10 -2.95
C GLY A 83 -9.35 11.09 -1.81
N VAL A 84 -10.51 11.06 -1.19
CA VAL A 84 -10.70 11.60 0.14
C VAL A 84 -9.85 10.77 1.10
N THR A 85 -9.19 11.45 2.04
CA THR A 85 -8.46 10.84 3.15
C THR A 85 -9.07 11.31 4.47
N MET A 86 -8.96 10.50 5.54
CA MET A 86 -9.45 10.84 6.89
C MET A 86 -8.98 12.23 7.35
N THR A 87 -7.75 12.62 7.02
CA THR A 87 -7.17 13.93 7.40
C THR A 87 -7.63 15.09 6.53
N SER A 88 -8.25 14.83 5.38
CA SER A 88 -8.74 15.84 4.43
C SER A 88 -10.26 16.02 4.44
N SER A 89 -10.99 15.21 5.20
CA SER A 89 -12.45 15.21 5.28
C SER A 89 -12.96 15.20 6.71
N LYS A 90 -14.24 15.55 6.90
CA LYS A 90 -14.99 15.30 8.14
C LYS A 90 -15.38 13.81 8.32
N ALA A 91 -14.87 12.89 7.48
CA ALA A 91 -15.16 11.46 7.61
C ALA A 91 -14.71 10.98 8.99
N SER A 92 -15.66 10.52 9.79
CA SER A 92 -15.41 10.03 11.14
C SER A 92 -15.09 8.54 11.18
N SER A 93 -15.39 7.80 10.11
CA SER A 93 -15.21 6.36 10.02
C SER A 93 -14.56 5.91 8.71
N ARG A 94 -14.05 4.67 8.70
CA ARG A 94 -13.60 3.98 7.48
C ARG A 94 -14.72 3.79 6.45
N ASP A 95 -15.96 3.65 6.91
CA ASP A 95 -17.12 3.46 6.04
C ASP A 95 -17.49 4.74 5.28
N ASP A 96 -17.44 5.90 5.96
CA ASP A 96 -17.64 7.19 5.32
C ASP A 96 -16.59 7.43 4.22
N LEU A 97 -15.34 7.02 4.49
CA LEU A 97 -14.24 7.11 3.54
C LEU A 97 -14.47 6.22 2.32
N ALA A 98 -14.91 4.97 2.55
CA ALA A 98 -15.25 4.01 1.50
C ALA A 98 -16.36 4.56 0.59
N GLN A 99 -17.47 5.03 1.17
CA GLN A 99 -18.60 5.60 0.43
C GLN A 99 -18.19 6.84 -0.37
N SER A 100 -17.32 7.69 0.19
CA SER A 100 -16.85 8.89 -0.49
C SER A 100 -15.95 8.59 -1.69
N ASN A 101 -15.12 7.54 -1.62
CA ASN A 101 -14.16 7.18 -2.66
C ASN A 101 -14.73 6.22 -3.71
N LEU A 102 -15.79 5.48 -3.40
CA LEU A 102 -16.37 4.48 -4.30
C LEU A 102 -16.79 5.04 -5.67
N PRO A 103 -17.48 6.20 -5.79
CA PRO A 103 -17.82 6.79 -7.09
C PRO A 103 -16.58 7.14 -7.91
N LEU A 104 -15.51 7.59 -7.23
CA LEU A 104 -14.24 7.94 -7.88
C LEU A 104 -13.58 6.69 -8.47
N PHE A 105 -13.53 5.59 -7.72
CA PHE A 105 -12.97 4.32 -8.20
C PHE A 105 -13.74 3.79 -9.41
N HIS A 106 -15.08 3.80 -9.37
CA HIS A 106 -15.89 3.38 -10.50
C HIS A 106 -15.69 4.26 -11.73
N SER A 107 -15.57 5.58 -11.56
CA SER A 107 -15.35 6.51 -12.66
C SER A 107 -14.06 6.21 -13.42
N TYR A 108 -12.92 6.14 -12.70
CA TYR A 108 -11.64 5.82 -13.31
C TYR A 108 -11.58 4.39 -13.86
N ALA A 109 -12.10 3.40 -13.12
CA ALA A 109 -12.09 2.01 -13.60
C ALA A 109 -12.88 1.84 -14.90
N LYS A 110 -14.03 2.53 -15.04
CA LYS A 110 -14.82 2.55 -16.29
C LYS A 110 -14.08 3.26 -17.42
N ALA A 111 -13.49 4.42 -17.14
CA ALA A 111 -12.76 5.19 -18.14
C ALA A 111 -11.56 4.40 -18.68
N ILE A 112 -10.73 3.83 -17.80
CA ILE A 112 -9.56 3.03 -18.22
C ILE A 112 -10.01 1.79 -19.01
N LYS A 113 -11.12 1.14 -18.61
CA LYS A 113 -11.67 0.01 -19.39
C LYS A 113 -12.08 0.42 -20.81
N GLN A 114 -12.63 1.63 -20.96
CA GLN A 114 -13.20 2.11 -22.22
C GLN A 114 -12.15 2.71 -23.16
N TYR A 115 -11.20 3.46 -22.61
CA TYR A 115 -10.24 4.27 -23.38
C TYR A 115 -8.80 3.74 -23.32
N GLY A 116 -8.52 2.82 -22.41
CA GLY A 116 -7.22 2.14 -22.31
C GLY A 116 -6.96 1.17 -23.47
N HIS A 117 -5.70 0.81 -23.61
CA HIS A 117 -5.15 -0.23 -24.47
C HIS A 117 -5.34 -1.66 -23.93
N GLY A 118 -5.80 -1.84 -22.69
CA GLY A 118 -6.20 -3.13 -22.13
C GLY A 118 -5.07 -3.96 -21.51
N HIS A 119 -3.89 -3.38 -21.33
CA HIS A 119 -2.73 -3.99 -20.69
C HIS A 119 -2.13 -3.16 -19.55
N GLU A 120 -2.80 -2.06 -19.17
CA GLU A 120 -2.35 -1.17 -18.10
C GLU A 120 -2.30 -1.91 -16.76
N ILE A 121 -1.25 -1.67 -15.99
CA ILE A 121 -1.13 -2.12 -14.61
C ILE A 121 -1.57 -1.00 -13.68
N ILE A 122 -2.51 -1.30 -12.78
CA ILE A 122 -3.03 -0.34 -11.81
C ILE A 122 -2.39 -0.57 -10.45
N LEU A 123 -1.68 0.43 -9.96
CA LEU A 123 -1.14 0.45 -8.61
C LEU A 123 -2.03 1.28 -7.69
N VAL A 124 -2.68 0.62 -6.73
CA VAL A 124 -3.64 1.27 -5.83
C VAL A 124 -2.95 1.72 -4.54
N VAL A 125 -2.98 3.02 -4.30
CA VAL A 125 -2.47 3.67 -3.08
C VAL A 125 -3.60 4.21 -2.20
N THR A 126 -4.69 4.66 -2.82
CA THR A 126 -5.83 5.25 -2.10
C THR A 126 -6.53 4.25 -1.18
N ASN A 127 -6.85 4.69 0.04
CA ASN A 127 -7.61 3.92 1.02
C ASN A 127 -9.14 4.05 0.84
N PRO A 128 -9.93 3.02 1.18
CA PRO A 128 -9.50 1.66 1.52
C PRO A 128 -8.93 0.91 0.31
N VAL A 129 -7.71 0.36 0.44
CA VAL A 129 -6.99 -0.26 -0.69
C VAL A 129 -7.74 -1.47 -1.22
N GLU A 130 -8.27 -2.31 -0.33
CA GLU A 130 -8.98 -3.54 -0.69
C GLU A 130 -10.26 -3.24 -1.49
N LEU A 131 -10.99 -2.17 -1.14
CA LEU A 131 -12.16 -1.74 -1.90
C LEU A 131 -11.79 -1.28 -3.30
N ALA A 132 -10.77 -0.43 -3.42
CA ALA A 132 -10.30 0.01 -4.72
C ALA A 132 -9.81 -1.17 -5.57
N VAL A 133 -9.02 -2.08 -5.00
CA VAL A 133 -8.56 -3.30 -5.69
C VAL A 133 -9.74 -4.14 -6.18
N GLU A 134 -10.79 -4.33 -5.36
CA GLU A 134 -11.98 -5.07 -5.78
C GLU A 134 -12.68 -4.39 -6.97
N VAL A 135 -12.89 -3.07 -6.87
CA VAL A 135 -13.54 -2.29 -7.93
C VAL A 135 -12.73 -2.35 -9.21
N PHE A 136 -11.45 -1.98 -9.20
CA PHE A 136 -10.62 -1.99 -10.40
C PHE A 136 -10.49 -3.40 -10.99
N SER A 137 -10.34 -4.44 -10.16
CA SER A 137 -10.25 -5.84 -10.61
C SER A 137 -11.51 -6.29 -11.34
N HIS A 138 -12.70 -5.82 -10.91
CA HIS A 138 -13.95 -6.13 -11.58
C HIS A 138 -14.02 -5.55 -13.02
N TYR A 139 -13.47 -4.36 -13.25
CA TYR A 139 -13.50 -3.72 -14.57
C TYR A 139 -12.36 -4.17 -15.48
N LEU A 140 -11.16 -4.35 -14.92
CA LEU A 140 -9.91 -4.49 -15.67
C LEU A 140 -9.32 -5.90 -15.65
N GLY A 141 -9.80 -6.76 -14.74
CA GLY A 141 -9.23 -8.08 -14.49
C GLY A 141 -8.20 -8.06 -13.36
N ARG A 142 -8.26 -9.07 -12.49
CA ARG A 142 -7.51 -9.13 -11.23
C ARG A 142 -5.99 -9.05 -11.39
N HIS A 143 -5.42 -9.70 -12.41
CA HIS A 143 -3.97 -9.80 -12.64
C HIS A 143 -3.29 -8.46 -12.96
N ARG A 144 -4.06 -7.43 -13.31
CA ARG A 144 -3.55 -6.10 -13.63
C ARG A 144 -3.60 -5.11 -12.47
N VAL A 145 -4.19 -5.48 -11.33
CA VAL A 145 -4.47 -4.55 -10.23
C VAL A 145 -3.72 -5.00 -8.97
N ILE A 146 -2.89 -4.12 -8.41
CA ILE A 146 -2.07 -4.39 -7.23
C ILE A 146 -2.18 -3.20 -6.27
N GLY A 147 -2.60 -3.43 -5.03
CA GLY A 147 -2.52 -2.43 -3.98
C GLY A 147 -1.19 -2.48 -3.22
N ILE A 148 -0.72 -1.30 -2.79
CA ILE A 148 0.63 -1.10 -2.21
C ILE A 148 0.70 -1.38 -0.70
N GLY A 149 -0.44 -1.43 0.00
CA GLY A 149 -0.52 -1.51 1.46
C GLY A 149 0.31 -2.64 2.07
N ALA A 150 0.10 -3.87 1.62
CA ALA A 150 0.77 -5.06 2.13
C ALA A 150 2.27 -5.06 1.81
N TYR A 151 2.66 -4.40 0.72
CA TYR A 151 4.07 -4.29 0.34
C TYR A 151 4.78 -3.35 1.32
N SER A 152 4.20 -2.18 1.57
CA SER A 152 4.69 -1.21 2.55
C SER A 152 4.75 -1.81 3.96
N ASP A 153 3.73 -2.56 4.35
CA ASP A 153 3.67 -3.21 5.66
C ASP A 153 4.72 -4.33 5.79
N SER A 154 4.95 -5.11 4.73
CA SER A 154 6.02 -6.11 4.71
C SER A 154 7.42 -5.47 4.81
N LEU A 155 7.65 -4.34 4.13
CA LEU A 155 8.90 -3.58 4.23
C LEU A 155 9.14 -3.05 5.65
N ARG A 156 8.08 -2.58 6.32
CA ARG A 156 8.15 -2.17 7.73
C ARG A 156 8.45 -3.35 8.64
N PHE A 157 7.77 -4.48 8.46
CA PHE A 157 7.99 -5.67 9.28
C PHE A 157 9.43 -6.15 9.23
N ARG A 158 10.00 -6.27 8.02
CA ARG A 158 11.42 -6.64 7.82
C ARG A 158 12.37 -5.64 8.49
N ARG A 159 12.07 -4.34 8.41
CA ARG A 159 12.87 -3.29 9.07
C ARG A 159 12.84 -3.44 10.58
N GLU A 160 11.66 -3.64 11.16
CA GLU A 160 11.49 -3.73 12.61
C GLU A 160 12.19 -4.98 13.17
N ILE A 161 12.08 -6.13 12.51
CA ILE A 161 12.86 -7.32 12.85
C ILE A 161 14.36 -7.05 12.77
N ALA A 162 14.83 -6.49 11.64
CA ALA A 162 16.24 -6.24 11.42
C ALA A 162 16.86 -5.31 12.47
N ASN A 163 16.11 -4.28 12.87
CA ASN A 163 16.52 -3.36 13.94
C ASN A 163 16.68 -4.09 15.28
N ASP A 164 15.74 -4.95 15.66
CA ASP A 164 15.75 -5.66 16.95
C ASP A 164 16.88 -6.68 17.08
N ILE A 165 17.41 -7.17 15.97
CA ILE A 165 18.52 -8.13 15.95
C ILE A 165 19.85 -7.51 15.50
N GLY A 166 19.86 -6.22 15.17
CA GLY A 166 21.08 -5.50 14.80
C GLY A 166 21.67 -5.88 13.44
N VAL A 167 20.84 -6.25 12.46
CA VAL A 167 21.29 -6.62 11.10
C VAL A 167 20.76 -5.65 10.04
N ARG A 168 21.29 -5.76 8.81
CA ARG A 168 20.78 -4.97 7.68
C ARG A 168 19.42 -5.51 7.23
N ARG A 169 18.46 -4.63 6.94
CA ARG A 169 17.10 -5.02 6.50
C ARG A 169 17.08 -6.00 5.32
N GLN A 170 18.06 -5.91 4.42
CA GLN A 170 18.15 -6.75 3.22
C GLN A 170 18.46 -8.22 3.54
N LEU A 171 18.94 -8.51 4.75
CA LEU A 171 19.17 -9.87 5.23
C LEU A 171 17.90 -10.50 5.80
N VAL A 172 16.82 -9.73 6.00
CA VAL A 172 15.56 -10.20 6.55
C VAL A 172 14.51 -10.27 5.44
N GLN A 173 13.96 -11.47 5.24
CA GLN A 173 12.75 -11.70 4.46
C GLN A 173 11.58 -11.97 5.39
N GLY A 174 10.37 -11.77 4.87
CA GLY A 174 9.13 -11.97 5.61
C GLY A 174 7.99 -11.21 4.96
N PHE A 175 6.77 -11.68 5.17
CA PHE A 175 5.58 -11.10 4.58
C PHE A 175 4.58 -10.68 5.64
N VAL A 176 3.87 -9.63 5.30
CA VAL A 176 2.65 -9.22 5.95
C VAL A 176 1.52 -9.36 4.93
N VAL A 177 0.46 -10.06 5.31
CA VAL A 177 -0.72 -10.33 4.48
C VAL A 177 -1.97 -9.74 5.15
N GLY A 178 -3.15 -9.93 4.56
CA GLY A 178 -4.42 -9.46 5.15
C GLY A 178 -4.86 -8.06 4.71
N GLU A 179 -5.58 -7.35 5.58
CA GLU A 179 -6.08 -5.99 5.37
C GLU A 179 -4.99 -4.97 5.71
N HIS A 180 -4.83 -3.93 4.87
CA HIS A 180 -3.99 -2.80 5.25
C HIS A 180 -4.55 -2.07 6.48
N GLY A 181 -3.78 -2.05 7.58
CA GLY A 181 -4.14 -1.41 8.84
C GLY A 181 -4.40 -2.39 9.97
N GLU A 182 -5.63 -2.47 10.48
CA GLU A 182 -5.96 -3.23 11.70
C GLU A 182 -6.15 -4.73 11.46
N GLY A 183 -6.57 -5.13 10.25
CA GLY A 183 -6.68 -6.53 9.86
C GLY A 183 -5.39 -7.08 9.26
N LEU A 184 -4.24 -6.58 9.70
CA LEU A 184 -2.94 -7.03 9.23
C LEU A 184 -2.61 -8.41 9.82
N VAL A 185 -2.02 -9.29 9.02
CA VAL A 185 -1.59 -10.64 9.43
C VAL A 185 -0.09 -10.78 9.20
N PRO A 186 0.74 -10.60 10.25
CA PRO A 186 2.17 -10.82 10.17
C PRO A 186 2.48 -12.31 10.04
N LEU A 187 3.21 -12.71 8.99
CA LEU A 187 3.58 -14.11 8.77
C LEU A 187 4.97 -14.37 9.35
N TRP A 188 5.03 -14.71 10.64
CA TRP A 188 6.25 -15.14 11.32
C TRP A 188 6.79 -16.46 10.73
N SER A 189 5.91 -17.35 10.28
CA SER A 189 6.26 -18.56 9.51
C SER A 189 7.07 -18.27 8.25
N SER A 190 6.90 -17.09 7.65
CA SER A 190 7.59 -16.67 6.43
C SER A 190 8.92 -15.97 6.66
N VAL A 191 9.29 -15.70 7.92
CA VAL A 191 10.50 -14.93 8.24
C VAL A 191 11.72 -15.80 7.99
N GLN A 192 12.65 -15.25 7.21
CA GLN A 192 13.94 -15.87 6.94
C GLN A 192 15.03 -14.83 7.16
N ILE A 193 16.12 -15.22 7.82
CA ILE A 193 17.22 -14.31 8.15
C ILE A 193 18.51 -14.92 7.60
N HIS A 194 19.10 -14.23 6.63
CA HIS A 194 20.27 -14.75 5.93
C HIS A 194 21.45 -14.92 6.89
N GLY A 195 22.01 -16.12 6.93
CA GLY A 195 23.14 -16.48 7.78
C GLY A 195 22.77 -17.13 9.11
N MET A 196 21.47 -17.28 9.43
CA MET A 196 21.01 -18.08 10.57
C MET A 196 20.64 -19.50 10.13
N ASP A 197 20.96 -20.48 10.97
CA ASP A 197 20.40 -21.83 10.81
C ASP A 197 18.98 -21.93 11.40
N GLU A 198 18.33 -23.07 11.23
CA GLU A 198 16.94 -23.26 11.67
C GLU A 198 16.78 -23.13 13.18
N GLU A 199 17.72 -23.64 13.98
CA GLU A 199 17.63 -23.58 15.45
C GLU A 199 17.78 -22.14 15.94
N GLU A 200 18.77 -21.41 15.40
CA GLU A 200 19.00 -20.00 15.69
C GLU A 200 17.83 -19.12 15.25
N LEU A 201 17.27 -19.39 14.07
CA LEU A 201 16.10 -18.69 13.55
C LEU A 201 14.91 -18.89 14.48
N GLN A 202 14.54 -20.13 14.79
CA GLN A 202 13.39 -20.42 15.64
C GLN A 202 13.52 -19.81 17.05
N ALA A 203 14.72 -19.87 17.65
CA ALA A 203 14.98 -19.21 18.93
C ALA A 203 14.83 -17.68 18.83
N THR A 204 15.31 -17.08 17.74
CA THR A 204 15.20 -15.65 17.48
C THR A 204 13.75 -15.22 17.28
N LEU A 205 12.97 -15.95 16.47
CA LEU A 205 11.56 -15.64 16.22
C LEU A 205 10.74 -15.71 17.52
N LYS A 206 10.89 -16.78 18.32
CA LYS A 206 10.21 -16.90 19.63
C LYS A 206 10.50 -15.72 20.55
N ARG A 207 11.77 -15.29 20.61
CA ARG A 207 12.19 -14.12 21.42
C ARG A 207 11.55 -12.82 20.94
N LEU A 208 11.53 -12.58 19.63
CA LEU A 208 10.97 -11.35 19.05
C LEU A 208 9.44 -11.31 19.15
N GLN A 209 8.78 -12.43 18.89
CA GLN A 209 7.33 -12.61 19.00
C GLN A 209 6.85 -12.55 20.46
N ARG A 210 7.75 -12.86 21.42
CA ARG A 210 7.48 -12.99 22.86
C ARG A 210 6.50 -14.10 23.21
N GLU A 211 6.56 -15.21 22.48
CA GLU A 211 5.69 -16.39 22.68
C GLU A 211 4.18 -16.07 22.64
N ARG A 212 3.81 -14.96 22.01
CA ARG A 212 2.41 -14.56 21.81
C ARG A 212 1.75 -15.38 20.71
N GLN A 213 0.43 -15.50 20.78
CA GLN A 213 -0.38 -16.11 19.72
C GLN A 213 -0.78 -15.05 18.70
N ILE A 214 -0.45 -15.26 17.43
CA ILE A 214 -0.75 -14.29 16.37
C ILE A 214 -2.25 -14.16 16.13
N SER A 215 -3.03 -15.20 16.44
CA SER A 215 -4.50 -15.14 16.40
C SER A 215 -5.10 -14.00 17.23
N GLN A 216 -4.38 -13.48 18.24
CA GLN A 216 -4.82 -12.37 19.10
C GLN A 216 -4.33 -10.99 18.63
N PHE A 217 -3.59 -10.92 17.52
CA PHE A 217 -2.92 -9.69 17.06
C PHE A 217 -3.85 -8.47 16.95
N ALA A 218 -5.07 -8.65 16.43
CA ALA A 218 -6.03 -7.55 16.29
C ALA A 218 -6.49 -6.97 17.64
N ASP A 219 -6.67 -7.82 18.65
CA ASP A 219 -7.06 -7.41 20.00
C ASP A 219 -5.88 -6.70 20.68
N GLU A 220 -4.67 -7.19 20.47
CA GLU A 220 -3.45 -6.55 20.98
C GLU A 220 -3.25 -5.16 20.37
N VAL A 221 -3.35 -5.01 19.05
CA VAL A 221 -3.30 -3.70 18.39
C VAL A 221 -4.33 -2.75 18.98
N SER A 222 -5.56 -3.22 19.19
CA SER A 222 -6.65 -2.40 19.76
C SER A 222 -6.32 -1.95 21.19
N LYS A 223 -5.80 -2.85 22.02
CA LYS A 223 -5.38 -2.54 23.39
C LYS A 223 -4.23 -1.54 23.42
N GLU A 224 -3.20 -1.74 22.61
CA GLU A 224 -2.04 -0.85 22.56
C GLU A 224 -2.42 0.55 22.01
N LYS A 225 -3.34 0.63 21.04
CA LYS A 225 -3.90 1.92 20.59
C LYS A 225 -4.58 2.68 21.71
N GLN A 226 -5.32 1.99 22.59
CA GLN A 226 -5.98 2.65 23.71
C GLN A 226 -4.98 3.28 24.68
N ILE A 227 -3.86 2.61 24.94
CA ILE A 227 -2.76 3.17 25.74
C ILE A 227 -2.11 4.36 25.03
N LEU A 228 -1.89 4.26 23.72
CA LEU A 228 -1.32 5.36 22.94
C LEU A 228 -2.23 6.59 22.92
N LEU A 229 -3.55 6.42 22.91
CA LEU A 229 -4.48 7.53 23.00
C LEU A 229 -4.26 8.39 24.26
N ASP A 230 -3.91 7.78 25.39
CA ASP A 230 -3.65 8.52 26.63
C ASP A 230 -2.40 9.41 26.50
N TYR A 231 -1.33 8.90 25.88
CA TYR A 231 -0.15 9.70 25.54
C TYR A 231 -0.49 10.83 24.57
N LEU A 232 -1.27 10.53 23.52
CA LEU A 232 -1.65 11.50 22.49
C LEU A 232 -2.54 12.61 23.04
N HIS A 233 -3.51 12.29 23.90
CA HIS A 233 -4.35 13.28 24.59
C HIS A 233 -3.56 14.19 25.53
N SER A 234 -2.45 13.67 26.08
CA SER A 234 -1.54 14.42 26.95
C SER A 234 -0.44 15.16 26.16
N GLU A 235 -0.51 15.17 24.82
CA GLU A 235 0.50 15.73 23.89
C GLU A 235 1.91 15.15 24.06
N GLN A 236 2.02 13.94 24.63
CA GLN A 236 3.27 13.23 24.90
C GLN A 236 3.70 12.39 23.70
N ILE A 237 3.91 13.05 22.55
CA ILE A 237 4.24 12.37 21.28
C ILE A 237 5.56 11.60 21.36
N ARG A 238 6.57 12.16 22.05
CA ARG A 238 7.87 11.51 22.19
C ARG A 238 7.74 10.21 22.97
N GLU A 239 7.06 10.25 24.10
CA GLU A 239 6.81 9.11 24.98
C GLU A 239 5.97 8.05 24.27
N ALA A 240 5.01 8.46 23.43
CA ALA A 240 4.27 7.53 22.57
C ALA A 240 5.20 6.76 21.62
N PHE A 241 6.16 7.43 20.98
CA PHE A 241 7.15 6.73 20.14
C PHE A 241 8.06 5.81 20.95
N GLU A 242 8.57 6.28 22.10
CA GLU A 242 9.41 5.47 23.00
C GLU A 242 8.65 4.24 23.54
N TYR A 243 7.33 4.35 23.74
CA TYR A 243 6.46 3.23 24.10
C TYR A 243 6.34 2.23 22.94
N VAL A 244 5.98 2.69 21.74
CA VAL A 244 5.84 1.83 20.56
C VAL A 244 7.15 1.10 20.26
N ASP A 245 8.30 1.75 20.37
CA ASP A 245 9.62 1.15 20.11
C ASP A 245 9.95 -0.05 21.03
N ARG A 246 9.25 -0.19 22.17
CA ARG A 246 9.40 -1.33 23.09
C ARG A 246 8.43 -2.48 22.81
N LEU A 247 7.48 -2.31 21.89
CA LEU A 247 6.54 -3.37 21.53
C LEU A 247 7.19 -4.38 20.57
N PRO A 248 6.66 -5.61 20.45
CA PRO A 248 7.05 -6.56 19.40
C PRO A 248 7.03 -5.97 17.99
N PRO A 249 7.93 -6.40 17.08
CA PRO A 249 8.14 -5.74 15.80
C PRO A 249 6.91 -5.76 14.89
N ASP A 250 6.07 -6.78 14.98
CA ASP A 250 4.80 -6.89 14.25
C ASP A 250 3.77 -5.84 14.70
N LEU A 251 3.60 -5.60 16.00
CA LEU A 251 2.73 -4.54 16.51
C LEU A 251 3.21 -3.15 16.06
N ARG A 252 4.53 -2.93 16.01
CA ARG A 252 5.12 -1.67 15.55
C ARG A 252 4.77 -1.35 14.10
N VAL A 253 4.53 -2.35 13.25
CA VAL A 253 4.12 -2.16 11.84
C VAL A 253 2.83 -1.34 11.74
N VAL A 254 1.89 -1.52 12.67
CA VAL A 254 0.60 -0.81 12.69
C VAL A 254 0.67 0.44 13.57
N LEU A 255 1.26 0.32 14.75
CA LEU A 255 1.18 1.36 15.77
C LEU A 255 2.10 2.55 15.49
N LYS A 256 3.27 2.34 14.89
CA LYS A 256 4.21 3.42 14.57
C LYS A 256 3.68 4.36 13.48
N PRO A 257 3.09 3.87 12.37
CA PRO A 257 2.35 4.72 11.43
C PRO A 257 1.17 5.44 12.08
N TYR A 258 0.46 4.79 13.01
CA TYR A 258 -0.65 5.40 13.74
C TYR A 258 -0.18 6.61 14.56
N VAL A 259 0.86 6.46 15.39
CA VAL A 259 1.45 7.59 16.15
C VAL A 259 1.96 8.69 15.21
N THR A 260 2.58 8.32 14.08
CA THR A 260 3.02 9.27 13.05
C THR A 260 1.87 10.09 12.48
N GLN A 261 0.72 9.46 12.22
CA GLN A 261 -0.46 10.17 11.74
C GLN A 261 -1.04 11.10 12.82
N MET A 262 -1.06 10.64 14.07
CA MET A 262 -1.60 11.40 15.20
C MET A 262 -0.71 12.58 15.62
N SER A 263 0.60 12.55 15.30
CA SER A 263 1.50 13.69 15.52
C SER A 263 1.31 14.84 14.50
N GLY A 264 0.38 14.68 13.54
CA GLY A 264 0.16 15.63 12.45
C GLY A 264 1.05 15.40 11.23
N ALA A 265 2.03 14.50 11.32
CA ALA A 265 2.80 14.04 10.17
C ALA A 265 1.97 13.08 9.30
N ARG A 266 2.45 12.82 8.09
CA ARG A 266 1.85 11.85 7.16
C ARG A 266 2.92 10.92 6.64
N THR A 267 2.56 9.68 6.38
CA THR A 267 3.47 8.64 5.89
C THR A 267 3.69 8.71 4.37
N LEU A 268 3.75 9.91 3.80
CA LEU A 268 3.82 10.13 2.34
C LEU A 268 5.07 9.48 1.73
N ALA A 269 6.24 9.72 2.33
CA ALA A 269 7.51 9.20 1.82
C ALA A 269 7.57 7.66 1.82
N ALA A 270 7.05 7.01 2.87
CA ALA A 270 7.04 5.55 2.96
C ALA A 270 6.14 4.92 1.89
N THR A 271 4.95 5.48 1.69
CA THR A 271 4.01 5.01 0.66
C THR A 271 4.52 5.31 -0.74
N ALA A 272 5.06 6.51 -0.97
CA ALA A 272 5.63 6.88 -2.25
C ALA A 272 6.82 6.01 -2.62
N ASN A 273 7.75 5.76 -1.69
CA ASN A 273 8.91 4.91 -1.95
C ASN A 273 8.52 3.47 -2.29
N ALA A 274 7.58 2.87 -1.55
CA ALA A 274 7.07 1.53 -1.88
C ALA A 274 6.39 1.50 -3.26
N THR A 275 5.66 2.55 -3.62
CA THR A 275 5.01 2.68 -4.93
C THR A 275 6.05 2.81 -6.05
N VAL A 276 7.02 3.71 -5.90
CA VAL A 276 8.07 3.98 -6.89
C VAL A 276 9.00 2.78 -7.07
N ASP A 277 9.31 2.06 -5.98
CA ASP A 277 10.08 0.81 -6.06
C ASP A 277 9.35 -0.25 -6.91
N LEU A 278 8.02 -0.35 -6.77
CA LEU A 278 7.22 -1.28 -7.58
C LEU A 278 7.10 -0.81 -9.03
N VAL A 279 6.85 0.48 -9.27
CA VAL A 279 6.86 1.08 -10.62
C VAL A 279 8.17 0.77 -11.32
N ARG A 280 9.31 1.06 -10.68
CA ARG A 280 10.64 0.77 -11.25
C ARG A 280 10.82 -0.71 -11.56
N SER A 281 10.35 -1.60 -10.69
CA SER A 281 10.49 -3.05 -10.91
C SER A 281 9.68 -3.54 -12.12
N LEU A 282 8.47 -2.99 -12.31
CA LEU A 282 7.64 -3.24 -13.50
C LEU A 282 8.32 -2.75 -14.77
N LEU A 283 8.89 -1.53 -14.73
CA LEU A 283 9.55 -0.91 -15.88
C LEU A 283 10.88 -1.58 -16.26
N ASP A 284 11.65 -2.03 -15.27
CA ASP A 284 12.94 -2.71 -15.47
C ASP A 284 12.80 -4.11 -16.09
N GLY A 285 11.57 -4.62 -16.27
CA GLY A 285 11.36 -5.96 -16.81
C GLY A 285 11.57 -7.08 -15.79
N ARG A 286 11.68 -6.77 -14.49
CA ARG A 286 12.10 -7.74 -13.47
C ARG A 286 10.90 -8.49 -12.90
N GLU A 287 11.08 -9.80 -12.73
CA GLU A 287 10.19 -10.60 -11.90
C GLU A 287 10.59 -10.44 -10.43
N ILE A 288 9.63 -10.03 -9.59
CA ILE A 288 9.86 -9.84 -8.16
C ILE A 288 8.75 -10.45 -7.33
N VAL A 289 9.07 -10.82 -6.09
CA VAL A 289 8.09 -11.27 -5.09
C VAL A 289 7.81 -10.15 -4.10
N VAL A 290 6.55 -9.76 -3.98
CA VAL A 290 6.07 -8.76 -3.01
C VAL A 290 4.79 -9.25 -2.36
N SER A 291 4.44 -8.75 -1.18
CA SER A 291 3.06 -8.87 -0.70
C SER A 291 2.25 -7.72 -1.30
N GLY A 292 1.23 -8.00 -2.09
CA GLY A 292 0.38 -6.98 -2.71
C GLY A 292 -1.09 -7.24 -2.39
N GLN A 293 -1.90 -6.20 -2.23
CA GLN A 293 -3.35 -6.38 -2.22
C GLN A 293 -3.81 -6.74 -3.62
N VAL A 294 -4.33 -7.95 -3.79
CA VAL A 294 -4.88 -8.41 -5.06
C VAL A 294 -6.20 -9.14 -4.84
N ARG A 295 -7.02 -9.24 -5.88
CA ARG A 295 -8.22 -10.07 -5.86
C ARG A 295 -7.84 -11.53 -6.10
N VAL A 296 -7.84 -12.33 -5.03
CA VAL A 296 -7.66 -13.79 -5.10
C VAL A 296 -8.99 -14.51 -5.33
N ASP A 297 -8.94 -15.72 -5.89
CA ASP A 297 -10.09 -16.56 -6.22
C ASP A 297 -9.82 -18.02 -5.82
N GLY A 298 -9.50 -18.23 -4.54
CA GLY A 298 -9.29 -19.54 -3.93
C GLY A 298 -7.83 -20.00 -3.89
N GLU A 299 -6.91 -19.32 -4.59
CA GLU A 299 -5.51 -19.77 -4.68
C GLU A 299 -4.71 -19.62 -3.38
N PHE A 300 -5.23 -18.86 -2.42
CA PHE A 300 -4.60 -18.67 -1.11
C PHE A 300 -5.59 -19.01 -0.01
N TYR A 301 -5.47 -20.21 0.58
CA TYR A 301 -6.31 -20.68 1.69
C TYR A 301 -7.83 -20.59 1.43
N ASP A 302 -8.28 -20.86 0.20
CA ASP A 302 -9.70 -20.82 -0.23
C ASP A 302 -10.35 -19.43 -0.05
N ILE A 303 -9.55 -18.36 -0.13
CA ILE A 303 -10.02 -16.99 0.01
C ILE A 303 -10.49 -16.44 -1.34
N HIS A 304 -11.69 -15.85 -1.34
CA HIS A 304 -12.31 -15.24 -2.53
C HIS A 304 -12.67 -13.77 -2.28
N THR A 305 -11.68 -12.93 -2.01
CA THR A 305 -11.84 -11.46 -1.89
C THR A 305 -10.53 -10.72 -2.18
N SER A 306 -10.56 -9.38 -2.19
CA SER A 306 -9.34 -8.57 -2.28
C SER A 306 -8.61 -8.56 -0.95
N ILE A 307 -7.36 -9.04 -0.93
CA ILE A 307 -6.56 -9.20 0.29
C ILE A 307 -5.07 -9.11 -0.03
N GLY A 308 -4.27 -8.64 0.93
CA GLY A 308 -2.81 -8.68 0.83
C GLY A 308 -2.32 -10.12 0.86
N VAL A 309 -1.57 -10.54 -0.16
CA VAL A 309 -0.94 -11.88 -0.24
C VAL A 309 0.41 -11.79 -0.96
N PRO A 310 1.36 -12.70 -0.70
CA PRO A 310 2.61 -12.75 -1.45
C PRO A 310 2.32 -13.14 -2.91
N ILE A 311 2.73 -12.31 -3.85
CA ILE A 311 2.51 -12.50 -5.29
C ILE A 311 3.82 -12.37 -6.05
N ILE A 312 3.88 -13.04 -7.19
CA ILE A 312 4.88 -12.79 -8.22
C ILE A 312 4.38 -11.67 -9.13
N VAL A 313 5.15 -10.60 -9.22
CA VAL A 313 4.89 -9.44 -10.08
C VAL A 313 5.85 -9.46 -11.26
N THR A 314 5.28 -9.25 -12.44
CA THR A 314 5.95 -9.18 -13.73
C THR A 314 5.57 -7.87 -14.43
N PRO A 315 6.24 -7.49 -15.54
CA PRO A 315 5.86 -6.32 -16.34
C PRO A 315 4.43 -6.38 -16.92
N MET A 316 3.77 -7.54 -16.87
CA MET A 316 2.39 -7.73 -17.34
C MET A 316 1.36 -7.74 -16.21
N GLY A 317 1.78 -7.41 -14.98
CA GLY A 317 0.98 -7.52 -13.76
C GLY A 317 1.42 -8.70 -12.90
N TRP A 318 0.56 -9.14 -11.99
CA TRP A 318 0.86 -10.30 -11.15
C TRP A 318 0.37 -11.60 -11.79
N THR A 319 1.05 -12.72 -11.50
CA THR A 319 0.83 -14.00 -12.19
C THR A 319 0.31 -15.09 -11.27
N GLN A 320 0.90 -15.22 -10.08
CA GLN A 320 0.54 -16.23 -9.11
C GLN A 320 0.76 -15.75 -7.68
N VAL A 321 -0.01 -16.34 -6.76
CA VAL A 321 0.25 -16.24 -5.33
C VAL A 321 1.37 -17.20 -4.97
N VAL A 322 2.34 -16.74 -4.18
CA VAL A 322 3.42 -17.59 -3.68
C VAL A 322 2.88 -18.50 -2.58
N PRO A 323 3.02 -19.83 -2.70
CA PRO A 323 2.59 -20.74 -1.65
C PRO A 323 3.47 -20.55 -0.42
N ILE A 324 2.84 -20.37 0.74
CA ILE A 324 3.49 -20.30 2.05
C ILE A 324 2.73 -21.20 3.00
N GLU A 325 3.46 -22.04 3.72
CA GLU A 325 2.90 -22.83 4.82
C GLU A 325 2.77 -21.95 6.06
N LEU A 326 1.52 -21.62 6.40
CA LEU A 326 1.20 -20.82 7.58
C LEU A 326 1.19 -21.65 8.85
N TRP A 327 1.55 -21.02 9.96
CA TRP A 327 1.24 -21.57 11.28
C TRP A 327 -0.27 -21.57 11.52
N GLU A 328 -0.74 -22.44 12.41
CA GLU A 328 -2.18 -22.64 12.65
C GLU A 328 -2.88 -21.35 13.13
N ASP A 329 -2.21 -20.57 13.99
CA ASP A 329 -2.72 -19.30 14.51
C ASP A 329 -2.72 -18.17 13.48
N GLU A 330 -1.72 -18.14 12.59
CA GLU A 330 -1.68 -17.24 11.43
C GLU A 330 -2.81 -17.55 10.44
N ALA A 331 -3.03 -18.83 10.12
CA ALA A 331 -4.11 -19.27 9.24
C ALA A 331 -5.49 -18.92 9.81
N LEU A 332 -5.67 -19.05 11.13
CA LEU A 332 -6.89 -18.64 11.83
C LEU A 332 -7.12 -17.12 11.70
N LEU A 333 -6.09 -16.30 11.98
CA LEU A 333 -6.18 -14.85 11.86
C LEU A 333 -6.47 -14.41 10.41
N LEU A 334 -5.82 -15.05 9.44
CA LEU A 334 -6.02 -14.79 8.02
C LEU A 334 -7.47 -15.05 7.61
N LYS A 335 -8.03 -16.20 8.02
CA LYS A 335 -9.42 -16.53 7.73
C LYS A 335 -10.38 -15.49 8.32
N GLN A 336 -10.26 -15.18 9.60
CA GLN A 336 -11.09 -14.16 10.27
C GLN A 336 -10.99 -12.79 9.58
N THR A 337 -9.78 -12.41 9.18
CA THR A 337 -9.53 -11.18 8.44
C THR A 337 -10.21 -11.20 7.07
N SER A 338 -10.10 -12.29 6.33
CA SER A 338 -10.72 -12.43 5.01
C SER A 338 -12.25 -12.32 5.07
N ASP A 339 -12.88 -12.91 6.09
CA ASP A 339 -14.33 -12.84 6.30
C ASP A 339 -14.79 -11.40 6.61
N ARG A 340 -14.00 -10.66 7.41
CA ARG A 340 -14.25 -9.24 7.70
C ARG A 340 -14.12 -8.38 6.46
N ILE A 341 -13.06 -8.54 5.67
CA ILE A 341 -12.86 -7.78 4.43
C ILE A 341 -14.02 -8.03 3.47
N LYS A 342 -14.38 -9.30 3.25
CA LYS A 342 -15.48 -9.69 2.36
C LYS A 342 -16.80 -9.05 2.79
N SER A 343 -17.08 -9.04 4.10
CA SER A 343 -18.29 -8.42 4.65
C SER A 343 -18.30 -6.90 4.41
N LYS A 344 -17.19 -6.20 4.70
CA LYS A 344 -17.05 -4.75 4.45
C LYS A 344 -17.23 -4.40 2.98
N ILE A 345 -16.58 -5.11 2.08
CA ILE A 345 -16.68 -4.89 0.63
C ILE A 345 -18.12 -5.10 0.15
N GLN A 346 -18.80 -6.15 0.61
CA GLN A 346 -20.20 -6.40 0.27
C GLN A 346 -21.13 -5.29 0.79
N GLU A 347 -20.87 -4.76 1.98
CA GLU A 347 -21.65 -3.67 2.56
C GLU A 347 -21.43 -2.37 1.79
N TRP A 348 -20.19 -2.01 1.48
CA TRP A 348 -19.86 -0.83 0.68
C TRP A 348 -20.45 -0.92 -0.74
N SER A 349 -20.44 -2.11 -1.36
CA SER A 349 -20.97 -2.32 -2.71
C SER A 349 -22.50 -2.34 -2.80
N LYS A 350 -23.21 -2.51 -1.68
CA LYS A 350 -24.69 -2.43 -1.66
C LYS A 350 -25.19 -1.00 -1.53
N ASN A 351 -24.35 -0.12 -0.98
CA ASN A 351 -24.72 1.24 -0.57
C ASN A 351 -24.21 2.33 -1.54
N GLY A 352 -23.52 1.96 -2.62
CA GLY A 352 -23.09 2.87 -3.69
C GLY A 352 -23.23 2.23 -5.06
#